data_AF-A0A9D6N6F5-F1
#
_entry.id   AF-A0A9D6N6F5-F1
#
_cell.length_a   1.000
_cell.length_b   1.000
_cell.length_c   1.000
_cell.angle_alpha   90.00
_cell.angle_beta   90.00
_cell.angle_gamma   90.00
#
_symmetry.space_group_name_H-M   'P 1'
#
loop_
_entity.id
_entity.type
_entity.pdbx_description
1 polymer ?
#
loop_
_entity_poly.entity_id
_entity_poly.type
_entity_poly.pdbx_seq_one_letter_code
_entity_poly.pdbx_strand_id
1 'polypeptide(L)'
;MITTGNKGMQPGDITVLAPIVSSGSAASLAFTAAGSVSLKVSITLGSGGNLIVSASGPVSQTAALTVPGASVLSSGTSITLTQTNQLIGAITFDSAGAMTQTGALNVGGAASFTAGANPIALLHSNQVTAATFNNGLRNDAAFRSATSLQLGFSAIGANLILIANGAISQSGPLVVPGTSSFSAVGNILLTQGNQFVGAASFNTGGPYDVSLSNARSTVMGASSIGRDLVVTSSGPIAQVGILSVGRTASFTGGSTSLTQANQFSNRVDLASSPPTSDVSLVNAIPLILGASTIGRNLALSVPADSTITLTGNVSASLSLTLPAPVSLSDYLSSPRSLPTRSNQRSRPSMAGLTRKGRPPARGSTGAPRPSMVPALRSRTSATARSAYPSAPRSAI
;
A
#
# COMPACT_ATOMS: atom_id res chain seq x y z
N MET A 1 -8.72 -20.18 -44.85
CA MET A 1 -9.26 -21.53 -44.54
C MET A 1 -9.01 -21.79 -43.06
N ILE A 2 -10.03 -22.20 -42.30
CA ILE A 2 -9.87 -22.69 -40.93
C ILE A 2 -10.09 -24.20 -40.98
N THR A 3 -9.03 -24.99 -40.79
CA THR A 3 -9.05 -26.46 -40.87
C THR A 3 -9.42 -27.12 -39.53
N THR A 4 -10.42 -26.56 -38.84
CA THR A 4 -11.00 -27.21 -37.66
C THR A 4 -11.77 -28.47 -38.08
N GLY A 5 -11.28 -29.63 -37.63
CA GLY A 5 -12.12 -30.81 -37.51
C GLY A 5 -13.31 -30.57 -36.56
N ASN A 6 -14.24 -31.51 -36.54
CA ASN A 6 -15.51 -31.42 -35.79
C ASN A 6 -15.32 -30.95 -34.32
N LYS A 7 -16.25 -30.10 -33.85
CA LYS A 7 -16.34 -29.49 -32.51
C LYS A 7 -15.49 -30.21 -31.43
N GLY A 8 -14.29 -29.68 -31.17
CA GLY A 8 -13.35 -30.22 -30.21
C GLY A 8 -11.99 -29.52 -30.30
N MET A 9 -10.99 -30.05 -29.60
CA MET A 9 -9.60 -29.63 -29.75
C MET A 9 -9.04 -30.13 -31.09
N GLN A 10 -8.45 -29.23 -31.88
CA GLN A 10 -7.74 -29.56 -33.11
C GLN A 10 -6.47 -30.38 -32.77
N PRO A 11 -6.26 -31.60 -33.29
CA PRO A 11 -5.13 -32.46 -32.91
C PRO A 11 -3.72 -31.98 -33.31
N GLY A 12 -3.58 -30.79 -33.87
CA GLY A 12 -2.32 -30.19 -34.30
C GLY A 12 -2.40 -28.66 -34.23
N ASP A 13 -1.53 -27.97 -34.96
CA ASP A 13 -1.48 -26.50 -34.97
C ASP A 13 -2.73 -25.87 -35.62
N ILE A 14 -3.12 -24.69 -35.12
CA ILE A 14 -4.01 -23.73 -35.81
C ILE A 14 -3.16 -22.57 -36.31
N THR A 15 -3.26 -22.22 -37.59
CA THR A 15 -2.72 -20.96 -38.12
C THR A 15 -3.79 -20.18 -38.86
N VAL A 16 -4.05 -18.94 -38.43
CA VAL A 16 -5.02 -18.04 -39.07
C VAL A 16 -4.28 -17.21 -40.13
N LEU A 17 -4.64 -17.39 -41.40
CA LEU A 17 -3.98 -16.82 -42.58
C LEU A 17 -4.87 -15.89 -43.43
N ALA A 18 -6.14 -15.72 -43.08
CA ALA A 18 -7.04 -14.74 -43.70
C ALA A 18 -7.73 -13.92 -42.58
N PRO A 19 -7.84 -12.58 -42.71
CA PRO A 19 -8.46 -11.74 -41.68
C PRO A 19 -9.86 -12.21 -41.29
N ILE A 20 -10.18 -12.09 -39.99
CA ILE A 20 -11.51 -12.44 -39.47
C ILE A 20 -12.20 -11.16 -39.01
N VAL A 21 -13.35 -10.86 -39.60
CA VAL A 21 -14.23 -9.78 -39.16
C VAL A 21 -15.59 -10.36 -38.82
N SER A 22 -16.03 -10.19 -37.57
CA SER A 22 -17.37 -10.58 -37.12
C SER A 22 -18.22 -9.33 -36.92
N SER A 23 -19.31 -9.20 -37.69
CA SER A 23 -20.26 -8.09 -37.62
C SER A 23 -21.43 -8.32 -36.64
N GLY A 24 -21.55 -9.54 -36.09
CA GLY A 24 -22.60 -9.89 -35.14
C GLY A 24 -22.29 -9.46 -33.71
N SER A 25 -23.29 -8.94 -32.99
CA SER A 25 -23.18 -8.65 -31.56
C SER A 25 -23.01 -9.95 -30.75
N ALA A 26 -22.18 -9.92 -29.70
CA ALA A 26 -21.80 -11.05 -28.84
C ALA A 26 -21.16 -12.28 -29.54
N ALA A 27 -20.94 -12.23 -30.85
CA ALA A 27 -20.37 -13.32 -31.63
C ALA A 27 -18.94 -13.63 -31.20
N SER A 28 -18.78 -14.70 -30.43
CA SER A 28 -17.53 -15.11 -29.80
C SER A 28 -16.76 -16.12 -30.66
N LEU A 29 -15.44 -15.98 -30.71
CA LEU A 29 -14.53 -16.80 -31.51
C LEU A 29 -13.66 -17.66 -30.59
N ALA A 30 -13.53 -18.95 -30.92
CA ALA A 30 -12.72 -19.89 -30.16
C ALA A 30 -11.71 -20.64 -31.06
N PHE A 31 -10.48 -20.74 -30.60
CA PHE A 31 -9.43 -21.59 -31.16
C PHE A 31 -8.92 -22.53 -30.07
N THR A 32 -8.83 -23.83 -30.35
CA THR A 32 -8.40 -24.84 -29.38
C THR A 32 -7.53 -25.88 -30.08
N ALA A 33 -6.26 -25.98 -29.71
CA ALA A 33 -5.25 -26.80 -30.38
C ALA A 33 -4.47 -27.67 -29.38
N ALA A 34 -4.21 -28.92 -29.76
CA ALA A 34 -3.20 -29.77 -29.13
C ALA A 34 -1.78 -29.36 -29.58
N GLY A 35 -1.67 -28.72 -30.75
CA GLY A 35 -0.47 -27.99 -31.14
C GLY A 35 -0.49 -26.53 -30.69
N SER A 36 0.12 -25.68 -31.51
CA SER A 36 0.24 -24.23 -31.38
C SER A 36 -1.00 -23.49 -31.87
N VAL A 37 -1.16 -22.21 -31.50
CA VAL A 37 -2.08 -21.28 -32.18
C VAL A 37 -1.30 -20.06 -32.69
N SER A 38 -1.34 -19.83 -34.00
CA SER A 38 -0.68 -18.70 -34.68
C SER A 38 -1.70 -17.74 -35.31
N LEU A 39 -1.86 -16.57 -34.72
CA LEU A 39 -2.74 -15.49 -35.20
C LEU A 39 -1.92 -14.51 -36.05
N LYS A 40 -1.75 -14.84 -37.35
CA LYS A 40 -0.85 -14.11 -38.27
C LYS A 40 -1.52 -12.98 -39.06
N VAL A 41 -2.81 -12.78 -38.87
CA VAL A 41 -3.68 -11.79 -39.56
C VAL A 41 -4.65 -11.17 -38.56
N SER A 42 -5.22 -10.02 -38.89
CA SER A 42 -6.10 -9.28 -37.98
C SER A 42 -7.39 -10.04 -37.65
N ILE A 43 -7.85 -9.88 -36.41
CA ILE A 43 -9.12 -10.41 -35.92
C ILE A 43 -9.89 -9.27 -35.25
N THR A 44 -11.03 -8.91 -35.83
CA THR A 44 -11.93 -7.87 -35.34
C THR A 44 -13.28 -8.48 -35.01
N LEU A 45 -13.67 -8.48 -33.73
CA LEU A 45 -14.96 -9.00 -33.29
C LEU A 45 -15.99 -7.88 -33.08
N GLY A 46 -17.27 -8.23 -33.18
CA GLY A 46 -18.38 -7.31 -32.94
C GLY A 46 -18.54 -6.93 -31.47
N SER A 47 -19.48 -6.03 -31.18
CA SER A 47 -19.78 -5.55 -29.82
C SER A 47 -20.03 -6.71 -28.85
N GLY A 48 -19.22 -6.84 -27.79
CA GLY A 48 -19.29 -7.93 -26.82
C GLY A 48 -18.82 -9.31 -27.31
N GLY A 49 -18.29 -9.44 -28.54
CA GLY A 49 -17.71 -10.69 -29.03
C GLY A 49 -16.41 -11.04 -28.30
N ASN A 50 -16.35 -12.23 -27.70
CA ASN A 50 -15.21 -12.69 -26.91
C ASN A 50 -14.20 -13.47 -27.77
N LEU A 51 -12.92 -13.48 -27.38
CA LEU A 51 -11.88 -14.29 -28.03
C LEU A 51 -11.29 -15.31 -27.05
N ILE A 52 -11.44 -16.60 -27.36
CA ILE A 52 -10.85 -17.70 -26.58
C ILE A 52 -9.78 -18.39 -27.44
N VAL A 53 -8.58 -18.50 -26.90
CA VAL A 53 -7.46 -19.22 -27.49
C VAL A 53 -6.93 -20.18 -26.44
N SER A 54 -6.80 -21.46 -26.80
CA SER A 54 -6.16 -22.48 -25.97
C SER A 54 -5.24 -23.33 -26.86
N ALA A 55 -3.99 -23.47 -26.44
CA ALA A 55 -2.98 -24.27 -27.13
C ALA A 55 -2.22 -25.11 -26.09
N SER A 56 -1.89 -26.37 -26.39
CA SER A 56 -0.87 -27.09 -25.61
C SER A 56 0.54 -26.70 -26.06
N GLY A 57 0.71 -26.33 -27.33
CA GLY A 57 1.87 -25.62 -27.85
C GLY A 57 1.81 -24.09 -27.60
N PRO A 58 2.67 -23.31 -28.27
CA PRO A 58 2.75 -21.86 -28.06
C PRO A 58 1.57 -21.10 -28.68
N VAL A 59 1.21 -19.96 -28.08
CA VAL A 59 0.31 -18.98 -28.67
C VAL A 59 1.12 -17.79 -29.19
N SER A 60 1.07 -17.55 -30.50
CA SER A 60 1.78 -16.46 -31.17
C SER A 60 0.82 -15.55 -31.91
N GLN A 61 0.95 -14.25 -31.71
CA GLN A 61 0.13 -13.21 -32.33
C GLN A 61 1.03 -12.19 -33.03
N THR A 62 0.88 -12.07 -34.36
CA THR A 62 1.73 -11.18 -35.18
C THR A 62 0.96 -10.13 -35.99
N ALA A 63 -0.37 -10.08 -35.84
CA ALA A 63 -1.26 -9.08 -36.44
C ALA A 63 -2.37 -8.69 -35.46
N ALA A 64 -2.75 -7.41 -35.45
CA ALA A 64 -3.55 -6.81 -34.37
C ALA A 64 -4.90 -7.49 -34.12
N LEU A 65 -5.21 -7.67 -32.83
CA LEU A 65 -6.52 -8.13 -32.34
C LEU A 65 -7.35 -6.93 -31.87
N THR A 66 -8.60 -6.84 -32.31
CA THR A 66 -9.62 -5.91 -31.79
C THR A 66 -10.80 -6.72 -31.27
N VAL A 67 -10.87 -6.86 -29.94
CA VAL A 67 -11.84 -7.70 -29.24
C VAL A 67 -12.63 -6.84 -28.25
N PRO A 68 -13.92 -6.52 -28.54
CA PRO A 68 -14.74 -5.74 -27.63
C PRO A 68 -15.22 -6.49 -26.39
N GLY A 69 -15.35 -7.82 -26.46
CA GLY A 69 -15.67 -8.70 -25.33
C GLY A 69 -14.45 -9.07 -24.49
N ALA A 70 -14.65 -10.03 -23.58
CA ALA A 70 -13.57 -10.61 -22.80
C ALA A 70 -12.65 -11.49 -23.67
N SER A 71 -11.43 -11.72 -23.20
CA SER A 71 -10.44 -12.57 -23.88
C SER A 71 -9.78 -13.56 -22.94
N VAL A 72 -9.45 -14.75 -23.45
CA VAL A 72 -8.61 -15.75 -22.77
C VAL A 72 -7.59 -16.27 -23.77
N LEU A 73 -6.30 -16.09 -23.47
CA LEU A 73 -5.20 -16.72 -24.20
C LEU A 73 -4.49 -17.67 -23.23
N SER A 74 -4.68 -18.98 -23.43
CA SER A 74 -4.07 -20.05 -22.64
C SER A 74 -3.06 -20.85 -23.48
N SER A 75 -1.89 -21.15 -22.93
CA SER A 75 -0.80 -21.86 -23.59
C SER A 75 -0.10 -22.83 -22.63
N GLY A 76 0.05 -24.09 -23.06
CA GLY A 76 0.91 -25.09 -22.42
C GLY A 76 2.41 -24.81 -22.58
N THR A 77 2.78 -23.75 -23.31
CA THR A 77 4.14 -23.20 -23.36
C THR A 77 4.07 -21.65 -23.30
N SER A 78 4.65 -20.92 -24.25
CA SER A 78 4.75 -19.45 -24.21
C SER A 78 3.56 -18.72 -24.88
N ILE A 79 3.31 -17.49 -24.44
CA ILE A 79 2.48 -16.51 -25.16
C ILE A 79 3.37 -15.37 -25.67
N THR A 80 3.27 -15.07 -26.97
CA THR A 80 4.06 -14.01 -27.64
C THR A 80 3.14 -13.05 -28.40
N LEU A 81 3.21 -11.76 -28.07
CA LEU A 81 2.31 -10.71 -28.57
C LEU A 81 3.12 -9.60 -29.28
N THR A 82 3.21 -9.64 -30.61
CA THR A 82 4.16 -8.78 -31.33
C THR A 82 3.59 -7.44 -31.79
N GLN A 83 2.28 -7.21 -31.69
CA GLN A 83 1.61 -5.99 -32.15
C GLN A 83 0.78 -5.32 -31.05
N THR A 84 0.41 -4.06 -31.27
CA THR A 84 -0.59 -3.38 -30.46
C THR A 84 -1.94 -4.09 -30.58
N ASN A 85 -2.52 -4.48 -29.44
CA ASN A 85 -3.82 -5.17 -29.38
C ASN A 85 -4.84 -4.34 -28.61
N GLN A 86 -6.08 -4.28 -29.11
CA GLN A 86 -7.22 -3.58 -28.52
C GLN A 86 -8.17 -4.61 -27.89
N LEU A 87 -8.01 -4.85 -26.59
CA LEU A 87 -8.68 -5.90 -25.84
C LEU A 87 -9.62 -5.20 -24.84
N ILE A 88 -10.78 -4.76 -25.30
CA ILE A 88 -11.60 -3.77 -24.60
C ILE A 88 -12.27 -4.37 -23.34
N GLY A 89 -12.62 -5.66 -23.37
CA GLY A 89 -13.06 -6.38 -22.18
C GLY A 89 -11.90 -6.74 -21.23
N ALA A 90 -12.19 -7.55 -20.23
CA ALA A 90 -11.15 -8.16 -19.40
C ALA A 90 -10.38 -9.25 -20.17
N ILE A 91 -9.09 -9.42 -19.89
CA ILE A 91 -8.27 -10.49 -20.50
C ILE A 91 -7.57 -11.35 -19.46
N THR A 92 -7.58 -12.66 -19.67
CA THR A 92 -6.72 -13.62 -18.97
C THR A 92 -5.64 -14.13 -19.92
N PHE A 93 -4.38 -13.99 -19.53
CA PHE A 93 -3.25 -14.69 -20.10
C PHE A 93 -2.82 -15.80 -19.14
N ASP A 94 -2.77 -17.03 -19.62
CA ASP A 94 -2.51 -18.24 -18.86
C ASP A 94 -1.43 -19.06 -19.57
N SER A 95 -0.17 -18.88 -19.17
CA SER A 95 1.01 -19.35 -19.87
C SER A 95 1.78 -20.29 -18.97
N ALA A 96 1.98 -21.55 -19.36
CA ALA A 96 2.84 -22.48 -18.62
C ALA A 96 4.35 -22.25 -18.88
N GLY A 97 4.67 -21.42 -19.87
CA GLY A 97 5.99 -20.87 -20.22
C GLY A 97 6.05 -19.34 -20.06
N ALA A 98 7.16 -18.72 -20.47
CA ALA A 98 7.33 -17.27 -20.41
C ALA A 98 6.34 -16.50 -21.29
N MET A 99 5.92 -15.32 -20.82
CA MET A 99 5.13 -14.36 -21.60
C MET A 99 6.01 -13.22 -22.11
N THR A 100 5.94 -12.95 -23.42
CA THR A 100 6.74 -11.90 -24.08
C THR A 100 5.88 -11.02 -24.97
N GLN A 101 6.27 -9.75 -25.11
CA GLN A 101 5.59 -8.81 -26.00
C GLN A 101 6.60 -7.87 -26.66
N THR A 102 6.35 -7.53 -27.93
CA THR A 102 7.02 -6.41 -28.63
C THR A 102 6.04 -5.31 -29.02
N GLY A 103 4.73 -5.60 -28.96
CA GLY A 103 3.67 -4.59 -28.99
C GLY A 103 3.33 -4.08 -27.58
N ALA A 104 2.56 -3.00 -27.52
CA ALA A 104 1.94 -2.53 -26.29
C ALA A 104 0.50 -3.07 -26.18
N LEU A 105 0.11 -3.58 -25.01
CA LEU A 105 -1.26 -4.02 -24.77
C LEU A 105 -2.15 -2.80 -24.49
N ASN A 106 -3.32 -2.73 -25.10
CA ASN A 106 -4.37 -1.80 -24.72
C ASN A 106 -5.58 -2.60 -24.23
N VAL A 107 -5.81 -2.59 -22.91
CA VAL A 107 -6.85 -3.37 -22.24
C VAL A 107 -7.82 -2.42 -21.55
N GLY A 108 -9.10 -2.49 -21.93
CA GLY A 108 -10.15 -1.66 -21.34
C GLY A 108 -10.68 -2.20 -20.01
N GLY A 109 -10.70 -3.53 -19.85
CA GLY A 109 -11.00 -4.21 -18.59
C GLY A 109 -9.76 -4.53 -17.75
N ALA A 110 -9.94 -5.41 -16.77
CA ALA A 110 -8.82 -5.94 -15.99
C ALA A 110 -8.01 -6.98 -16.79
N ALA A 111 -6.69 -6.95 -16.64
CA ALA A 111 -5.80 -7.98 -17.15
C ALA A 111 -5.38 -8.96 -16.03
N SER A 112 -5.26 -10.25 -16.37
CA SER A 112 -4.63 -11.25 -15.52
C SER A 112 -3.49 -11.92 -16.26
N PHE A 113 -2.33 -12.03 -15.61
CA PHE A 113 -1.12 -12.59 -16.17
C PHE A 113 -0.62 -13.74 -15.28
N THR A 114 -0.86 -14.99 -15.71
CA THR A 114 -0.36 -16.19 -15.06
C THR A 114 0.73 -16.82 -15.93
N ALA A 115 1.93 -17.05 -15.37
CA ALA A 115 3.12 -17.49 -16.14
C ALA A 115 3.68 -18.86 -15.73
N GLY A 116 2.95 -19.67 -14.97
CA GLY A 116 3.50 -20.92 -14.41
C GLY A 116 4.79 -20.64 -13.65
N ALA A 117 5.82 -21.48 -13.79
CA ALA A 117 7.14 -21.26 -13.18
C ALA A 117 8.09 -20.43 -14.06
N ASN A 118 7.64 -19.30 -14.62
CA ASN A 118 8.40 -18.47 -15.59
C ASN A 118 8.31 -16.96 -15.27
N PRO A 119 9.21 -16.12 -15.79
CA PRO A 119 9.12 -14.67 -15.61
C PRO A 119 7.98 -14.03 -16.39
N ILE A 120 7.47 -12.91 -15.88
CA ILE A 120 6.55 -12.00 -16.57
C ILE A 120 7.36 -10.76 -16.97
N ALA A 121 7.54 -10.49 -18.27
CA ALA A 121 8.39 -9.39 -18.75
C ALA A 121 7.68 -8.51 -19.79
N LEU A 122 6.81 -7.61 -19.32
CA LEU A 122 5.86 -6.84 -20.14
C LEU A 122 6.15 -5.33 -20.06
N LEU A 123 7.34 -4.95 -20.53
CA LEU A 123 7.94 -3.61 -20.34
C LEU A 123 7.62 -2.58 -21.46
N HIS A 124 6.70 -2.89 -22.37
CA HIS A 124 6.21 -1.90 -23.35
C HIS A 124 5.17 -0.96 -22.73
N SER A 125 4.67 0.02 -23.50
CA SER A 125 3.88 1.14 -22.98
C SER A 125 2.39 0.79 -22.86
N ASN A 126 2.08 -0.21 -22.03
CA ASN A 126 0.75 -0.83 -21.98
C ASN A 126 -0.31 0.13 -21.42
N GLN A 127 -1.41 0.32 -22.14
CA GLN A 127 -2.60 0.99 -21.63
C GLN A 127 -3.40 -0.05 -20.83
N VAL A 128 -3.06 -0.23 -19.55
CA VAL A 128 -3.70 -1.21 -18.65
C VAL A 128 -3.95 -0.54 -17.30
N THR A 129 -5.22 -0.43 -16.94
CA THR A 129 -5.70 0.30 -15.76
C THR A 129 -5.85 -0.60 -14.53
N ALA A 130 -6.09 -1.89 -14.70
CA ALA A 130 -6.15 -2.88 -13.63
C ALA A 130 -5.44 -4.18 -14.04
N ALA A 131 -4.60 -4.74 -13.15
CA ALA A 131 -3.84 -5.96 -13.42
C ALA A 131 -3.71 -6.91 -12.21
N THR A 132 -3.47 -8.19 -12.49
CA THR A 132 -3.00 -9.20 -11.54
C THR A 132 -1.83 -9.98 -12.15
N PHE A 133 -0.83 -10.32 -11.34
CA PHE A 133 0.39 -11.00 -11.77
C PHE A 133 0.64 -12.23 -10.90
N ASN A 134 0.75 -13.41 -11.51
CA ASN A 134 0.94 -14.66 -10.79
C ASN A 134 2.02 -15.50 -11.46
N ASN A 135 3.13 -15.75 -10.76
CA ASN A 135 4.12 -16.72 -11.20
C ASN A 135 4.69 -17.54 -10.04
N GLY A 136 4.98 -18.80 -10.35
CA GLY A 136 5.53 -19.79 -9.46
C GLY A 136 6.95 -19.43 -9.02
N LEU A 137 7.35 -20.08 -7.92
CA LEU A 137 8.56 -19.79 -7.14
C LEU A 137 9.81 -19.47 -7.99
N ARG A 138 10.60 -18.52 -7.50
CA ARG A 138 11.89 -18.06 -8.05
C ARG A 138 11.85 -17.28 -9.37
N ASN A 139 10.69 -16.81 -9.81
CA ASN A 139 10.55 -16.03 -11.04
C ASN A 139 10.13 -14.58 -10.80
N ASP A 140 10.73 -13.65 -11.55
CA ASP A 140 10.46 -12.22 -11.44
C ASP A 140 9.22 -11.79 -12.24
N ALA A 141 8.57 -10.71 -11.81
CA ALA A 141 7.51 -10.05 -12.55
C ALA A 141 7.86 -8.56 -12.78
N ALA A 142 7.91 -8.15 -14.04
CA ALA A 142 8.25 -6.81 -14.47
C ALA A 142 7.20 -6.28 -15.46
N PHE A 143 6.48 -5.23 -15.08
CA PHE A 143 5.38 -4.66 -15.89
C PHE A 143 5.47 -3.13 -15.95
N ARG A 144 5.13 -2.57 -17.11
CA ARG A 144 4.98 -1.12 -17.29
C ARG A 144 3.58 -0.74 -17.78
N SER A 145 2.91 0.16 -17.06
CA SER A 145 1.71 0.85 -17.53
C SER A 145 2.03 2.25 -18.05
N ALA A 146 1.35 2.64 -19.12
CA ALA A 146 1.30 4.00 -19.65
C ALA A 146 0.23 4.86 -18.97
N THR A 147 -0.50 4.30 -18.00
CA THR A 147 -1.55 4.97 -17.21
C THR A 147 -1.29 4.76 -15.70
N SER A 148 -2.22 5.22 -14.86
CA SER A 148 -2.40 4.64 -13.52
C SER A 148 -2.66 3.14 -13.60
N LEU A 149 -2.31 2.41 -12.53
CA LEU A 149 -2.41 0.95 -12.45
C LEU A 149 -2.94 0.51 -11.07
N GLN A 150 -4.13 -0.11 -11.06
CA GLN A 150 -4.68 -0.79 -9.90
C GLN A 150 -4.27 -2.26 -9.89
N LEU A 151 -3.77 -2.73 -8.74
CA LEU A 151 -3.27 -4.09 -8.55
C LEU A 151 -4.27 -4.92 -7.74
N GLY A 152 -4.77 -6.00 -8.33
CA GLY A 152 -5.45 -7.05 -7.58
C GLY A 152 -4.44 -7.96 -6.86
N PHE A 153 -4.96 -8.99 -6.17
CA PHE A 153 -4.12 -10.02 -5.57
C PHE A 153 -3.14 -10.60 -6.59
N SER A 154 -1.86 -10.64 -6.21
CA SER A 154 -0.77 -11.08 -7.09
C SER A 154 0.29 -11.80 -6.26
N ALA A 155 0.62 -13.04 -6.64
CA ALA A 155 1.64 -13.86 -5.99
C ALA A 155 2.87 -14.01 -6.91
N ILE A 156 3.99 -13.41 -6.51
CA ILE A 156 5.21 -13.34 -7.31
C ILE A 156 6.23 -14.37 -6.80
N GLY A 157 6.92 -15.04 -7.73
CA GLY A 157 7.87 -16.11 -7.41
C GLY A 157 9.18 -15.61 -6.79
N ALA A 158 9.66 -14.43 -7.20
CA ALA A 158 10.86 -13.76 -6.72
C ALA A 158 10.62 -12.25 -6.56
N ASN A 159 11.15 -11.41 -7.46
CA ASN A 159 11.12 -9.94 -7.34
C ASN A 159 10.01 -9.31 -8.19
N LEU A 160 9.53 -8.14 -7.78
CA LEU A 160 8.50 -7.37 -8.47
C LEU A 160 9.02 -5.99 -8.90
N ILE A 161 8.87 -5.64 -10.17
CA ILE A 161 9.18 -4.31 -10.71
C ILE A 161 7.93 -3.76 -11.42
N LEU A 162 7.37 -2.67 -10.90
CA LEU A 162 6.24 -1.98 -11.50
C LEU A 162 6.58 -0.53 -11.82
N ILE A 163 6.28 -0.12 -13.06
CA ILE A 163 6.42 1.25 -13.54
C ILE A 163 5.04 1.70 -14.05
N ALA A 164 4.54 2.86 -13.61
CA ALA A 164 3.28 3.43 -14.06
C ALA A 164 3.43 4.91 -14.40
N ASN A 165 2.98 5.34 -15.58
CA ASN A 165 2.88 6.76 -15.94
C ASN A 165 1.61 7.40 -15.31
N GLY A 166 1.35 7.08 -14.05
CA GLY A 166 0.20 7.50 -13.26
C GLY A 166 0.30 6.93 -11.84
N ALA A 167 -0.77 7.00 -11.07
CA ALA A 167 -0.81 6.46 -9.70
C ALA A 167 -0.85 4.92 -9.68
N ILE A 168 -0.23 4.31 -8.66
CA ILE A 168 -0.34 2.87 -8.37
C ILE A 168 -1.27 2.69 -7.17
N SER A 169 -2.24 1.78 -7.26
CA SER A 169 -3.18 1.47 -6.17
C SER A 169 -3.41 -0.04 -6.02
N GLN A 170 -4.13 -0.46 -4.97
CA GLN A 170 -4.41 -1.88 -4.69
C GLN A 170 -5.88 -2.16 -4.36
N SER A 171 -6.40 -3.26 -4.90
CA SER A 171 -7.64 -3.94 -4.47
C SER A 171 -7.39 -5.30 -3.80
N GLY A 172 -6.15 -5.81 -3.81
CA GLY A 172 -5.73 -6.97 -3.01
C GLY A 172 -4.25 -6.92 -2.62
N PRO A 173 -3.82 -7.73 -1.65
CA PRO A 173 -2.41 -7.77 -1.22
C PRO A 173 -1.51 -8.39 -2.28
N LEU A 174 -0.28 -7.89 -2.35
CA LEU A 174 0.81 -8.49 -3.11
C LEU A 174 1.63 -9.40 -2.18
N VAL A 175 2.02 -10.57 -2.69
CA VAL A 175 2.95 -11.49 -2.01
C VAL A 175 4.24 -11.54 -2.83
N VAL A 176 5.35 -11.06 -2.26
CA VAL A 176 6.64 -10.96 -2.95
C VAL A 176 7.77 -11.40 -2.00
N PRO A 177 8.40 -12.57 -2.25
CA PRO A 177 9.50 -13.07 -1.41
C PRO A 177 10.84 -12.38 -1.71
N GLY A 178 11.02 -11.83 -2.91
CA GLY A 178 12.16 -11.01 -3.30
C GLY A 178 11.94 -9.52 -2.97
N THR A 179 12.63 -8.65 -3.71
CA THR A 179 12.46 -7.18 -3.62
C THR A 179 11.22 -6.71 -4.38
N SER A 180 10.72 -5.53 -4.02
CA SER A 180 9.59 -4.88 -4.69
C SER A 180 9.93 -3.43 -5.03
N SER A 181 9.95 -3.07 -6.31
CA SER A 181 10.23 -1.70 -6.76
C SER A 181 9.03 -1.09 -7.48
N PHE A 182 8.55 0.05 -6.96
CA PHE A 182 7.40 0.78 -7.50
C PHE A 182 7.83 2.17 -7.95
N SER A 183 7.72 2.44 -9.26
CA SER A 183 7.90 3.75 -9.84
C SER A 183 6.58 4.26 -10.43
N ALA A 184 6.16 5.45 -10.03
CA ALA A 184 4.90 6.06 -10.43
C ALA A 184 5.13 7.51 -10.88
N VAL A 185 4.25 8.02 -11.75
CA VAL A 185 4.05 9.46 -11.95
C VAL A 185 2.73 9.83 -11.28
N GLY A 186 2.70 9.66 -9.95
CA GLY A 186 1.48 9.71 -9.15
C GLY A 186 1.69 9.10 -7.76
N ASN A 187 0.63 9.08 -6.95
CA ASN A 187 0.66 8.47 -5.62
C ASN A 187 0.83 6.94 -5.72
N ILE A 188 1.44 6.32 -4.70
CA ILE A 188 1.59 4.87 -4.58
C ILE A 188 0.87 4.40 -3.31
N LEU A 189 -0.29 3.75 -3.47
CA LEU A 189 -1.18 3.31 -2.37
C LEU A 189 -1.20 1.78 -2.26
N LEU A 190 -0.28 1.23 -1.47
CA LEU A 190 -0.16 -0.21 -1.22
C LEU A 190 -0.72 -0.58 0.15
N THR A 191 -2.02 -0.35 0.34
CA THR A 191 -2.68 -0.40 1.66
C THR A 191 -3.27 -1.76 2.06
N GLN A 192 -3.26 -2.77 1.18
CA GLN A 192 -4.06 -4.00 1.36
C GLN A 192 -3.44 -5.09 2.25
N GLY A 193 -2.46 -4.75 3.11
CA GLY A 193 -1.81 -5.72 4.01
C GLY A 193 -0.88 -6.68 3.26
N ASN A 194 0.11 -6.12 2.57
CA ASN A 194 1.05 -6.84 1.71
C ASN A 194 1.92 -7.85 2.46
N GLN A 195 2.57 -8.74 1.71
CA GLN A 195 3.55 -9.68 2.23
C GLN A 195 4.86 -9.56 1.46
N PHE A 196 5.51 -8.41 1.61
CA PHE A 196 6.87 -8.19 1.15
C PHE A 196 7.86 -8.78 2.16
N VAL A 197 8.85 -9.52 1.67
CA VAL A 197 9.92 -10.12 2.49
C VAL A 197 11.27 -9.45 2.21
N GLY A 198 11.59 -9.17 0.95
CA GLY A 198 12.74 -8.34 0.58
C GLY A 198 12.46 -6.84 0.69
N ALA A 199 13.44 -6.04 0.28
CA ALA A 199 13.34 -4.58 0.35
C ALA A 199 12.29 -4.02 -0.62
N ALA A 200 11.45 -3.10 -0.12
CA ALA A 200 10.48 -2.35 -0.90
C ALA A 200 11.00 -0.92 -1.17
N SER A 201 11.08 -0.51 -2.45
CA SER A 201 11.57 0.80 -2.89
C SER A 201 10.54 1.58 -3.70
N PHE A 202 10.51 2.90 -3.51
CA PHE A 202 9.48 3.78 -4.05
C PHE A 202 10.07 5.00 -4.75
N ASN A 203 9.56 5.33 -5.93
CA ASN A 203 9.88 6.59 -6.62
C ASN A 203 8.60 7.20 -7.21
N THR A 204 8.28 8.44 -6.84
CA THR A 204 7.03 9.09 -7.24
C THR A 204 7.15 10.06 -8.43
N GLY A 205 8.34 10.23 -9.01
CA GLY A 205 8.56 11.07 -10.21
C GLY A 205 8.17 12.57 -10.08
N GLY A 206 7.77 13.02 -8.90
CA GLY A 206 7.10 14.30 -8.68
C GLY A 206 6.41 14.37 -7.31
N PRO A 207 5.67 15.47 -7.04
CA PRO A 207 5.10 15.79 -5.73
C PRO A 207 3.85 14.95 -5.44
N TYR A 208 4.07 13.71 -5.04
CA TYR A 208 3.06 12.70 -4.77
C TYR A 208 3.41 11.86 -3.54
N ASP A 209 2.41 11.16 -3.01
CA ASP A 209 2.45 10.50 -1.70
C ASP A 209 2.63 8.98 -1.81
N VAL A 210 3.23 8.36 -0.79
CA VAL A 210 3.39 6.89 -0.69
C VAL A 210 2.76 6.38 0.61
N SER A 211 1.91 5.37 0.50
CA SER A 211 1.34 4.65 1.65
C SER A 211 1.58 3.15 1.49
N LEU A 212 2.18 2.53 2.50
CA LEU A 212 2.47 1.09 2.57
C LEU A 212 1.84 0.49 3.83
N SER A 213 1.07 -0.57 3.63
CA SER A 213 0.66 -1.51 4.69
C SER A 213 1.24 -2.88 4.36
N ASN A 214 2.06 -3.42 5.25
CA ASN A 214 2.73 -4.72 5.11
C ASN A 214 2.47 -5.57 6.36
N ALA A 215 1.82 -6.73 6.18
CA ALA A 215 1.37 -7.64 7.24
C ALA A 215 2.51 -8.51 7.83
N ARG A 216 3.76 -8.04 7.72
CA ARG A 216 5.00 -8.72 8.13
C ARG A 216 6.01 -7.69 8.65
N SER A 217 7.24 -8.11 8.95
CA SER A 217 8.39 -7.21 9.02
C SER A 217 8.61 -6.51 7.67
N THR A 218 9.02 -5.24 7.69
CA THR A 218 9.19 -4.41 6.49
C THR A 218 10.64 -3.99 6.34
N VAL A 219 11.19 -4.09 5.13
CA VAL A 219 12.53 -3.58 4.79
C VAL A 219 12.38 -2.46 3.76
N MET A 220 12.83 -1.26 4.10
CA MET A 220 12.79 -0.09 3.22
C MET A 220 14.05 -0.03 2.34
N GLY A 221 13.84 -0.10 1.03
CA GLY A 221 14.86 0.17 0.02
C GLY A 221 15.04 1.67 -0.24
N ALA A 222 16.07 2.03 -1.00
CA ALA A 222 16.31 3.42 -1.40
C ALA A 222 15.09 3.99 -2.12
N SER A 223 14.57 5.12 -1.63
CA SER A 223 13.30 5.68 -2.11
C SER A 223 13.32 7.21 -2.14
N SER A 224 12.58 7.78 -3.11
CA SER A 224 12.40 9.23 -3.28
C SER A 224 10.92 9.55 -3.42
N ILE A 225 10.38 10.22 -2.40
CA ILE A 225 8.96 10.56 -2.26
C ILE A 225 8.82 12.08 -2.27
N GLY A 226 8.14 12.62 -3.28
CA GLY A 226 8.01 14.08 -3.44
C GLY A 226 7.10 14.77 -2.43
N ARG A 227 6.28 14.02 -1.67
CA ARG A 227 5.46 14.53 -0.57
C ARG A 227 5.53 13.63 0.67
N ASP A 228 4.41 13.03 1.08
CA ASP A 228 4.26 12.36 2.37
C ASP A 228 4.46 10.83 2.24
N LEU A 229 5.13 10.22 3.22
CA LEU A 229 5.40 8.78 3.31
C LEU A 229 4.74 8.18 4.57
N VAL A 230 3.90 7.16 4.41
CA VAL A 230 3.28 6.42 5.53
C VAL A 230 3.60 4.94 5.41
N VAL A 231 4.24 4.37 6.43
CA VAL A 231 4.60 2.94 6.51
C VAL A 231 3.99 2.31 7.75
N THR A 232 3.09 1.35 7.55
CA THR A 232 2.50 0.49 8.59
C THR A 232 3.00 -0.94 8.41
N SER A 233 3.56 -1.52 9.47
CA SER A 233 4.27 -2.79 9.47
C SER A 233 3.80 -3.64 10.66
N SER A 234 3.32 -4.87 10.43
CA SER A 234 2.94 -5.77 11.53
C SER A 234 4.14 -6.36 12.28
N GLY A 235 5.36 -6.22 11.74
CA GLY A 235 6.62 -6.54 12.42
C GLY A 235 7.57 -5.34 12.47
N PRO A 236 8.86 -5.57 12.81
CA PRO A 236 9.89 -4.54 12.76
C PRO A 236 10.02 -3.88 11.39
N ILE A 237 10.44 -2.62 11.38
CA ILE A 237 10.81 -1.85 10.19
C ILE A 237 12.34 -1.74 10.17
N ALA A 238 12.98 -2.15 9.08
CA ALA A 238 14.41 -2.00 8.83
C ALA A 238 14.66 -1.21 7.54
N GLN A 239 15.91 -0.80 7.32
CA GLN A 239 16.31 0.01 6.17
C GLN A 239 17.61 -0.53 5.54
N VAL A 240 17.68 -0.53 4.20
CA VAL A 240 18.90 -0.85 3.45
C VAL A 240 19.37 0.29 2.53
N GLY A 241 18.48 1.21 2.15
CA GLY A 241 18.82 2.38 1.30
C GLY A 241 18.15 3.65 1.78
N ILE A 242 18.75 4.81 1.47
CA ILE A 242 18.34 6.14 1.92
C ILE A 242 16.88 6.44 1.54
N LEU A 243 16.11 7.00 2.48
CA LEU A 243 14.79 7.57 2.22
C LEU A 243 14.90 9.08 2.11
N SER A 244 14.47 9.63 0.98
CA SER A 244 14.28 11.07 0.78
C SER A 244 12.79 11.37 0.68
N VAL A 245 12.30 12.28 1.54
CA VAL A 245 10.88 12.58 1.70
C VAL A 245 10.70 14.10 1.75
N GLY A 246 10.01 14.63 0.74
CA GLY A 246 9.83 16.08 0.56
C GLY A 246 8.91 16.74 1.60
N ARG A 247 8.05 15.96 2.26
CA ARG A 247 7.20 16.40 3.37
C ARG A 247 7.33 15.43 4.56
N THR A 248 6.21 14.96 5.11
CA THR A 248 6.16 14.21 6.38
C THR A 248 6.41 12.72 6.18
N ALA A 249 6.95 12.07 7.19
CA ALA A 249 7.14 10.61 7.20
C ALA A 249 6.54 10.00 8.47
N SER A 250 5.84 8.88 8.36
CA SER A 250 5.26 8.18 9.51
C SER A 250 5.57 6.69 9.45
N PHE A 251 6.11 6.15 10.55
CA PHE A 251 6.49 4.74 10.67
C PHE A 251 5.81 4.12 11.88
N THR A 252 4.94 3.14 11.64
CA THR A 252 4.17 2.42 12.67
C THR A 252 4.45 0.92 12.61
N GLY A 253 4.92 0.31 13.70
CA GLY A 253 5.08 -1.15 13.76
C GLY A 253 5.77 -1.71 15.01
N GLY A 254 6.69 -2.66 14.80
CA GLY A 254 7.61 -3.15 15.85
C GLY A 254 8.79 -2.18 16.07
N SER A 255 9.98 -2.72 16.35
CA SER A 255 11.22 -1.92 16.36
C SER A 255 11.47 -1.28 15.00
N THR A 256 11.94 -0.03 14.96
CA THR A 256 12.14 0.74 13.71
C THR A 256 13.60 1.21 13.58
N SER A 257 14.33 0.64 12.63
CA SER A 257 15.75 0.91 12.38
C SER A 257 15.94 1.61 11.04
N LEU A 258 16.03 2.95 11.07
CA LEU A 258 16.23 3.84 9.94
C LEU A 258 17.63 4.47 10.00
N THR A 259 18.66 3.63 9.87
CA THR A 259 20.06 3.98 10.15
C THR A 259 20.84 4.57 8.98
N GLN A 260 20.23 4.72 7.80
CA GLN A 260 20.91 5.33 6.65
C GLN A 260 20.84 6.87 6.72
N ALA A 261 21.62 7.56 5.88
CA ALA A 261 21.66 9.03 5.80
C ALA A 261 20.37 9.63 5.19
N ASN A 262 19.27 9.59 5.93
CA ASN A 262 17.93 9.99 5.45
C ASN A 262 17.80 11.49 5.18
N GLN A 263 16.80 11.84 4.38
CA GLN A 263 16.44 13.23 4.06
C GLN A 263 14.96 13.46 4.33
N PHE A 264 14.55 13.29 5.59
CA PHE A 264 13.22 13.68 6.04
C PHE A 264 13.19 15.20 6.20
N SER A 265 12.59 15.89 5.22
CA SER A 265 12.63 17.36 5.10
C SER A 265 11.53 18.07 5.90
N ASN A 266 10.72 17.31 6.65
CA ASN A 266 9.65 17.81 7.49
C ASN A 266 9.39 16.85 8.68
N ARG A 267 8.24 17.01 9.34
CA ARG A 267 7.84 16.25 10.53
C ARG A 267 7.85 14.73 10.31
N VAL A 268 8.60 14.01 11.15
CA VAL A 268 8.62 12.55 11.24
C VAL A 268 7.79 12.09 12.44
N ASP A 269 6.96 11.07 12.29
CA ASP A 269 6.25 10.38 13.38
C ASP A 269 6.75 8.95 13.55
N LEU A 270 7.02 8.55 14.79
CA LEU A 270 7.56 7.23 15.13
C LEU A 270 6.66 6.54 16.17
N ALA A 271 5.95 5.50 15.76
CA ALA A 271 5.11 4.66 16.62
C ALA A 271 5.63 3.22 16.61
N SER A 272 6.00 2.70 17.78
CA SER A 272 6.54 1.34 17.91
C SER A 272 5.92 0.61 19.10
N SER A 273 5.71 -0.69 18.93
CA SER A 273 4.90 -1.50 19.85
C SER A 273 5.56 -1.65 21.23
N PRO A 274 4.96 -1.14 22.33
CA PRO A 274 5.52 -1.28 23.67
C PRO A 274 5.38 -2.71 24.22
N PRO A 275 6.21 -3.12 25.20
CA PRO A 275 7.27 -2.36 25.89
C PRO A 275 8.70 -2.73 25.41
N THR A 276 8.84 -3.36 24.23
CA THR A 276 10.11 -3.97 23.80
C THR A 276 10.69 -3.41 22.50
N SER A 277 9.94 -2.57 21.77
CA SER A 277 10.41 -2.04 20.48
C SER A 277 11.35 -0.84 20.64
N ASP A 278 12.58 -0.97 20.18
CA ASP A 278 13.52 0.13 20.05
C ASP A 278 13.32 0.88 18.73
N VAL A 279 13.66 2.16 18.70
CA VAL A 279 13.71 2.95 17.47
C VAL A 279 15.03 3.69 17.36
N SER A 280 15.69 3.53 16.21
CA SER A 280 16.93 4.22 15.85
C SER A 280 16.77 4.94 14.52
N LEU A 281 16.98 6.26 14.50
CA LEU A 281 16.80 7.10 13.30
C LEU A 281 18.03 7.99 13.07
N VAL A 282 18.66 7.83 11.92
CA VAL A 282 19.67 8.74 11.36
C VAL A 282 18.98 9.64 10.32
N ASN A 283 19.16 10.95 10.41
CA ASN A 283 18.75 11.93 9.39
C ASN A 283 19.97 12.80 9.04
N ALA A 284 20.26 12.99 7.75
CA ALA A 284 21.42 13.76 7.28
C ALA A 284 21.19 15.29 7.28
N ILE A 285 20.02 15.73 7.72
CA ILE A 285 19.55 17.12 7.80
C ILE A 285 18.83 17.32 9.14
N PRO A 286 18.56 18.57 9.60
CA PRO A 286 17.84 18.82 10.85
C PRO A 286 16.54 18.02 10.93
N LEU A 287 16.25 17.44 12.09
CA LEU A 287 15.13 16.51 12.27
C LEU A 287 13.97 17.22 12.97
N ILE A 288 12.81 17.29 12.32
CA ILE A 288 11.56 17.66 12.97
C ILE A 288 10.88 16.37 13.43
N LEU A 289 10.77 16.14 14.74
CA LEU A 289 10.09 14.98 15.30
C LEU A 289 8.71 15.38 15.82
N GLY A 290 7.69 14.62 15.42
CA GLY A 290 6.32 14.75 15.85
C GLY A 290 5.98 13.88 17.06
N ALA A 291 4.69 13.65 17.27
CA ALA A 291 4.21 12.87 18.41
C ALA A 291 4.64 11.41 18.24
N SER A 292 5.48 10.92 19.15
CA SER A 292 6.18 9.65 18.99
C SER A 292 6.09 8.80 20.26
N THR A 293 5.69 7.54 20.09
CA THR A 293 5.52 6.57 21.18
C THR A 293 6.43 5.39 20.95
N ILE A 294 7.47 5.30 21.77
CA ILE A 294 8.59 4.38 21.57
C ILE A 294 8.55 3.28 22.60
N GLY A 295 8.57 2.02 22.14
CA GLY A 295 8.31 0.87 22.99
C GLY A 295 9.34 0.68 24.09
N ARG A 296 10.61 1.01 23.85
CA ARG A 296 11.71 0.86 24.81
C ARG A 296 12.73 2.01 24.71
N ASN A 297 13.68 1.97 23.78
CA ASN A 297 14.70 3.01 23.61
C ASN A 297 14.47 3.84 22.34
N LEU A 298 14.69 5.16 22.41
CA LEU A 298 14.81 6.03 21.23
C LEU A 298 16.25 6.54 21.09
N ALA A 299 16.89 6.25 19.96
CA ALA A 299 18.18 6.81 19.58
C ALA A 299 18.05 7.62 18.28
N LEU A 300 18.35 8.92 18.36
CA LEU A 300 18.37 9.80 17.17
C LEU A 300 19.81 10.15 16.80
N SER A 301 20.05 10.45 15.52
CA SER A 301 21.34 10.94 15.03
C SER A 301 21.13 11.94 13.90
N VAL A 302 21.77 13.09 14.02
CA VAL A 302 21.77 14.19 13.05
C VAL A 302 23.18 14.81 12.98
N PRO A 303 23.56 15.59 11.95
CA PRO A 303 24.84 16.30 11.92
C PRO A 303 25.10 17.15 13.18
N ALA A 304 26.36 17.27 13.59
CA ALA A 304 26.74 17.88 14.87
C ALA A 304 26.18 19.30 15.08
N ASP A 305 26.18 20.14 14.04
CA ASP A 305 25.72 21.53 14.07
C ASP A 305 24.24 21.69 13.69
N SER A 306 23.47 20.59 13.60
CA SER A 306 22.05 20.59 13.26
C SER A 306 21.16 20.40 14.50
N THR A 307 19.86 20.67 14.37
CA THR A 307 18.92 20.61 15.49
C THR A 307 17.95 19.43 15.39
N ILE A 308 17.42 19.04 16.56
CA ILE A 308 16.25 18.17 16.68
C ILE A 308 15.10 19.02 17.22
N THR A 309 14.09 19.31 16.41
CA THR A 309 12.92 20.12 16.80
C THR A 309 11.75 19.21 17.15
N LEU A 310 11.27 19.27 18.39
CA LEU A 310 10.10 18.53 18.84
C LEU A 310 8.83 19.36 18.60
N THR A 311 7.85 18.74 17.92
CA THR A 311 6.55 19.34 17.56
C THR A 311 5.36 18.59 18.16
N GLY A 312 5.62 17.62 19.03
CA GLY A 312 4.64 16.84 19.76
C GLY A 312 5.30 16.02 20.87
N ASN A 313 4.49 15.36 21.70
CA ASN A 313 5.00 14.57 22.82
C ASN A 313 5.80 13.36 22.32
N VAL A 314 7.05 13.25 22.79
CA VAL A 314 7.92 12.09 22.55
C VAL A 314 8.04 11.30 23.86
N SER A 315 7.82 9.99 23.80
CA SER A 315 7.92 9.10 24.95
C SER A 315 8.67 7.82 24.59
N ALA A 316 9.49 7.33 25.51
CA ALA A 316 10.21 6.06 25.41
C ALA A 316 10.18 5.38 26.78
N SER A 317 9.90 4.08 26.86
CA SER A 317 9.69 3.40 28.15
C SER A 317 10.97 3.10 28.94
N LEU A 318 12.16 3.27 28.35
CA LEU A 318 13.44 3.02 29.03
C LEU A 318 14.48 4.13 28.83
N SER A 319 14.78 4.54 27.59
CA SER A 319 15.80 5.58 27.34
C SER A 319 15.54 6.45 26.11
N LEU A 320 16.09 7.66 26.15
CA LEU A 320 16.00 8.67 25.10
C LEU A 320 17.41 9.27 24.90
N THR A 321 17.99 9.06 23.72
CA THR A 321 19.35 9.50 23.36
C THR A 321 19.29 10.53 22.24
N LEU A 322 19.73 11.76 22.53
CA LEU A 322 19.67 12.92 21.65
C LEU A 322 21.09 13.54 21.57
N PRO A 323 21.80 13.43 20.45
CA PRO A 323 23.22 13.82 20.35
C PRO A 323 23.45 15.28 19.94
N ALA A 324 22.38 16.05 19.72
CA ALA A 324 22.42 17.39 19.15
C ALA A 324 21.44 18.34 19.87
N PRO A 325 21.57 19.67 19.74
CA PRO A 325 20.69 20.63 20.40
C PRO A 325 19.21 20.39 20.11
N VAL A 326 18.42 20.28 21.18
CA VAL A 326 16.98 20.00 21.13
C VAL A 326 16.20 21.30 21.23
N SER A 327 15.36 21.58 20.25
CA SER A 327 14.43 22.70 20.28
C SER A 327 13.02 22.20 20.58
N LEU A 328 12.34 22.81 21.54
CA LEU A 328 10.91 22.62 21.77
C LEU A 328 10.15 23.66 20.95
N SER A 329 9.24 23.23 20.08
CA SER A 329 8.24 24.16 19.53
C SER A 329 7.20 24.44 20.61
N ASP A 330 7.18 25.66 21.14
CA ASP A 330 6.29 26.07 22.23
C ASP A 330 4.80 26.00 21.85
N TYR A 331 4.21 24.82 22.01
CA TYR A 331 2.75 24.65 22.11
C TYR A 331 2.25 24.80 23.56
N LEU A 332 3.02 25.52 24.38
CA LEU A 332 2.58 26.08 25.66
C LEU A 332 1.55 27.18 25.39
N SER A 333 0.31 26.76 25.15
CA SER A 333 -0.87 27.61 25.32
C SER A 333 -0.90 28.10 26.76
N SER A 334 -0.34 29.29 26.96
CA SER A 334 0.09 29.75 28.28
C SER A 334 -1.12 29.81 29.21
N PRO A 335 -1.08 29.17 30.40
CA PRO A 335 -2.16 29.34 31.36
C PRO A 335 -2.19 30.81 31.75
N ARG A 336 -3.21 31.55 31.26
CA ARG A 336 -3.39 32.97 31.57
C ARG A 336 -3.36 33.12 33.09
N SER A 337 -2.31 33.78 33.58
CA SER A 337 -2.18 34.07 35.00
C SER A 337 -3.38 34.91 35.44
N LEU A 338 -4.19 34.33 36.34
CA LEU A 338 -5.27 35.06 36.98
C LEU A 338 -4.68 36.30 37.66
N PRO A 339 -5.13 37.52 37.35
CA PRO A 339 -4.46 38.73 37.81
C PRO A 339 -4.59 38.85 39.33
N THR A 340 -3.46 38.68 40.02
CA THR A 340 -3.34 38.84 41.46
C THR A 340 -3.67 40.29 41.85
N ARG A 341 -4.76 40.52 42.58
CA ARG A 341 -5.10 41.85 43.14
C ARG A 341 -4.04 42.28 44.16
N SER A 342 -3.08 43.09 43.72
CA SER A 342 -2.16 43.79 44.63
C SER A 342 -2.87 44.94 45.36
N ASN A 343 -3.01 44.83 46.67
CA ASN A 343 -3.47 45.95 47.50
C ASN A 343 -2.37 47.03 47.58
N GLN A 344 -2.55 48.14 46.85
CA GLN A 344 -1.76 49.36 47.02
C GLN A 344 -2.57 50.40 47.79
N ARG A 345 -2.04 50.87 48.93
CA ARG A 345 -2.65 51.92 49.77
C ARG A 345 -2.08 53.29 49.36
N SER A 346 -2.81 54.00 48.50
CA SER A 346 -2.51 55.40 48.17
C SER A 346 -3.49 56.34 48.89
N ARG A 347 -3.00 57.43 49.48
CA ARG A 347 -3.83 58.43 50.19
C ARG A 347 -4.68 59.24 49.19
N PRO A 348 -5.99 59.41 49.40
CA PRO A 348 -6.77 60.40 48.67
C PRO A 348 -6.59 61.80 49.27
N SER A 349 -6.50 62.81 48.41
CA SER A 349 -6.64 64.22 48.78
C SER A 349 -7.48 64.92 47.71
N MET A 350 -8.74 65.21 48.03
CA MET A 350 -9.41 66.50 47.74
C MET A 350 -10.83 66.51 48.32
N ALA A 351 -11.39 67.72 48.43
CA ALA A 351 -12.66 68.00 49.09
C ALA A 351 -13.90 67.53 48.29
N GLY A 352 -15.00 67.27 49.01
CA GLY A 352 -16.30 66.94 48.41
C GLY A 352 -17.33 66.52 49.46
N LEU A 353 -18.02 67.49 50.08
CA LEU A 353 -19.14 67.20 50.98
C LEU A 353 -20.35 66.73 50.13
N THR A 354 -21.20 65.78 50.57
CA THR A 354 -22.17 66.04 51.63
C THR A 354 -22.97 64.81 52.11
N ARG A 355 -23.14 64.71 53.45
CA ARG A 355 -24.44 64.54 54.18
C ARG A 355 -25.29 63.25 54.07
N LYS A 356 -25.32 62.53 55.21
CA LYS A 356 -26.42 61.71 55.81
C LYS A 356 -26.87 60.39 55.15
N GLY A 357 -26.86 59.32 55.96
CA GLY A 357 -27.69 58.11 55.83
C GLY A 357 -27.39 57.10 56.96
N ARG A 358 -28.40 56.56 57.65
CA ARG A 358 -28.23 55.49 58.69
C ARG A 358 -28.72 54.13 58.14
N PRO A 359 -28.28 52.98 58.70
CA PRO A 359 -28.60 51.61 58.27
C PRO A 359 -29.89 51.09 58.99
N PRO A 360 -30.26 49.78 59.08
CA PRO A 360 -29.55 48.53 58.72
C PRO A 360 -30.46 47.39 58.13
N ALA A 361 -30.09 46.13 58.41
CA ALA A 361 -30.88 44.87 58.39
C ALA A 361 -30.93 44.05 57.06
N ARG A 362 -31.18 42.73 57.04
CA ARG A 362 -30.96 41.59 58.01
C ARG A 362 -31.37 40.25 57.33
N GLY A 363 -30.65 39.15 57.57
CA GLY A 363 -31.08 37.75 57.27
C GLY A 363 -29.92 36.86 56.78
N SER A 364 -29.74 35.55 57.10
CA SER A 364 -30.61 34.40 57.45
C SER A 364 -31.18 33.64 56.22
N THR A 365 -31.18 32.29 56.11
CA THR A 365 -30.76 31.20 57.03
C THR A 365 -30.75 29.82 56.32
N GLY A 366 -29.91 28.86 56.78
CA GLY A 366 -30.09 27.39 56.59
C GLY A 366 -29.86 26.82 55.17
N ALA A 367 -29.87 25.49 54.94
CA ALA A 367 -29.71 24.30 55.80
C ALA A 367 -29.39 23.04 54.90
N PRO A 368 -28.85 21.92 55.43
CA PRO A 368 -28.27 20.85 54.58
C PRO A 368 -29.14 19.59 54.30
N ARG A 369 -28.66 18.81 53.29
CA ARG A 369 -28.80 17.35 52.95
C ARG A 369 -29.43 16.40 54.01
N PRO A 370 -30.10 15.26 53.63
CA PRO A 370 -29.41 14.12 52.95
C PRO A 370 -30.18 13.07 52.09
N SER A 371 -29.40 12.15 51.49
CA SER A 371 -29.63 10.69 51.21
C SER A 371 -30.80 10.14 50.35
N MET A 372 -30.48 9.27 49.34
CA MET A 372 -30.80 7.82 49.34
C MET A 372 -30.18 7.02 48.14
N VAL A 373 -29.96 5.70 48.33
CA VAL A 373 -29.20 4.67 47.56
C VAL A 373 -29.57 3.26 48.17
N PRO A 374 -29.49 2.03 47.57
CA PRO A 374 -28.96 1.53 46.26
C PRO A 374 -29.84 0.50 45.44
N ALA A 375 -29.31 0.07 44.27
CA ALA A 375 -29.24 -1.30 43.66
C ALA A 375 -30.43 -2.30 43.47
N LEU A 376 -30.31 -3.16 42.43
CA LEU A 376 -30.58 -4.62 42.48
C LEU A 376 -29.73 -5.37 41.40
N ARG A 377 -29.79 -6.72 41.27
CA ARG A 377 -28.66 -7.53 40.71
C ARG A 377 -29.01 -8.98 40.23
N SER A 378 -28.89 -9.32 38.95
CA SER A 378 -28.93 -10.73 38.41
C SER A 378 -27.88 -10.98 37.29
N ARG A 379 -27.23 -12.14 37.05
CA ARG A 379 -27.40 -13.60 37.30
C ARG A 379 -28.25 -14.37 36.25
N THR A 380 -27.93 -15.58 35.73
CA THR A 380 -26.75 -16.50 35.77
C THR A 380 -26.89 -17.66 34.74
N SER A 381 -25.79 -18.39 34.43
CA SER A 381 -25.62 -19.85 34.06
C SER A 381 -24.62 -20.03 32.89
N ALA A 382 -23.66 -20.99 32.80
CA ALA A 382 -23.55 -22.44 33.13
C ALA A 382 -24.28 -23.35 32.10
N THR A 383 -23.75 -24.46 31.54
CA THR A 383 -22.55 -25.31 31.84
C THR A 383 -22.15 -26.15 30.58
N ALA A 384 -20.95 -26.78 30.52
CA ALA A 384 -20.73 -28.23 30.21
C ALA A 384 -19.23 -28.62 29.99
N ARG A 385 -18.92 -29.94 30.01
CA ARG A 385 -17.58 -30.58 29.80
C ARG A 385 -17.59 -31.59 28.64
N SER A 386 -16.46 -31.76 27.93
CA SER A 386 -15.97 -33.01 27.28
C SER A 386 -14.51 -32.75 26.83
N ALA A 387 -13.43 -33.44 27.26
CA ALA A 387 -13.01 -34.85 27.15
C ALA A 387 -12.34 -35.24 25.80
N TYR A 388 -11.03 -35.49 25.84
CA TYR A 388 -10.23 -36.32 24.89
C TYR A 388 -10.56 -37.82 25.15
N PRO A 389 -10.21 -38.82 24.28
CA PRO A 389 -9.13 -38.90 23.27
C PRO A 389 -9.68 -39.01 21.81
N SER A 390 -8.98 -39.44 20.74
CA SER A 390 -7.69 -40.15 20.55
C SER A 390 -7.06 -39.88 19.16
N ALA A 391 -5.96 -40.58 18.83
CA ALA A 391 -5.36 -40.64 17.48
C ALA A 391 -4.92 -42.08 17.13
N PRO A 392 -4.91 -42.48 15.85
CA PRO A 392 -4.21 -43.68 15.38
C PRO A 392 -2.93 -43.34 14.58
N ARG A 393 -1.99 -44.30 14.54
CA ARG A 393 -0.71 -44.21 13.79
C ARG A 393 -0.41 -45.52 13.08
N SER A 394 -0.59 -45.57 11.78
CA SER A 394 -0.04 -46.55 10.82
C SER A 394 -0.03 -45.89 9.43
N ALA A 395 0.97 -46.01 8.56
CA ALA A 395 1.87 -47.13 8.24
C ALA A 395 1.22 -48.23 7.39
N ILE A 396 0.98 -47.92 6.12
CA ILE A 396 1.57 -48.55 4.93
C ILE A 396 1.73 -47.46 3.87
#